data_AF-A0A191HUB4-F1
#
_entry.id   AF-A0A191HUB4-F1
#
_cell.length_a   1.000
_cell.length_b   1.000
_cell.length_c   1.000
_cell.angle_alpha   90.00
_cell.angle_beta   90.00
_cell.angle_gamma   90.00
#
_symmetry.space_group_name_H-M   'P 1'
#
loop_
_entity.id
_entity.type
_entity.pdbx_description
1 polymer ?
#
loop_
_entity_poly.entity_id
_entity_poly.type
_entity_poly.pdbx_seq_one_letter_code
_entity_poly.pdbx_strand_id
1 'polypeptide(L)'
;MSFDFFKDFYQKENLENQINILKIISINGRLEHRAVLGSLLGLGVVREKIGDISISKDGMEGKVAVDKHLTPFFLNEWRQVGSEKIELETTEDISIYPRQLEEKLIIVSSYRLDSFVSKSFNLSRGDSQHYIDTGKVKLNYRLTEKSDCIIAVNDLISCRGKG
;
A
#
# COMPACT_ATOMS: atom_id res chain seq x y z
N MET A 1 34.09 35.40 -18.03
CA MET A 1 32.81 35.81 -17.44
C MET A 1 32.16 34.53 -16.95
N SER A 2 32.47 34.14 -15.70
CA SER A 2 32.13 32.81 -15.18
C SER A 2 30.67 32.79 -14.71
N PHE A 3 29.97 31.73 -15.09
CA PHE A 3 28.63 31.40 -14.63
C PHE A 3 28.76 30.62 -13.31
N ASP A 4 29.23 31.29 -12.26
CA ASP A 4 29.36 30.72 -10.91
C ASP A 4 28.17 31.10 -9.99
N PHE A 5 26.97 31.28 -10.55
CA PHE A 5 25.81 31.72 -9.76
C PHE A 5 24.98 30.55 -9.18
N PHE A 6 25.32 29.30 -9.48
CA PHE A 6 24.50 28.13 -9.08
C PHE A 6 25.16 27.21 -8.05
N LYS A 7 26.41 27.48 -7.63
CA LYS A 7 27.19 26.54 -6.82
C LYS A 7 27.07 26.74 -5.30
N ASP A 8 26.44 27.83 -4.84
CA ASP A 8 26.42 28.21 -3.43
C ASP A 8 25.10 27.94 -2.69
N PHE A 9 24.09 27.31 -3.32
CA PHE A 9 22.81 26.99 -2.66
C PHE A 9 22.70 25.57 -2.07
N TYR A 10 23.72 24.73 -2.24
CA TYR A 10 23.77 23.42 -1.61
C TYR A 10 24.93 23.36 -0.61
N GLN A 11 24.77 24.09 0.51
CA GLN A 11 25.41 23.68 1.75
C GLN A 11 24.91 22.27 2.06
N LYS A 12 25.76 21.30 1.74
CA LYS A 12 25.61 19.88 2.00
C LYS A 12 25.82 19.61 3.51
N GLU A 13 25.16 20.38 4.36
CA GLU A 13 25.21 20.27 5.82
C GLU A 13 23.98 19.48 6.30
N ASN A 14 24.23 18.32 6.91
CA ASN A 14 23.28 17.50 7.67
C ASN A 14 22.08 16.88 6.92
N LEU A 15 22.35 16.09 5.87
CA LEU A 15 21.35 15.16 5.28
C LEU A 15 21.32 13.78 5.96
N GLU A 16 22.11 13.57 7.01
CA GLU A 16 22.15 12.31 7.76
C GLU A 16 20.89 12.20 8.67
N ASN A 17 19.84 11.61 8.09
CA ASN A 17 18.55 11.22 8.67
C ASN A 17 17.61 12.36 9.15
N GLN A 18 16.99 13.04 8.19
CA GLN A 18 15.75 13.81 8.40
C GLN A 18 14.49 12.91 8.51
N ILE A 19 14.64 11.59 8.52
CA ILE A 19 13.54 10.63 8.57
C ILE A 19 13.59 9.88 9.89
N ASN A 20 12.45 9.79 10.55
CA ASN A 20 12.22 8.91 11.70
C ASN A 20 11.17 7.85 11.35
N ILE A 21 11.23 6.71 12.01
CA ILE A 21 10.19 5.68 11.92
C ILE A 21 9.36 5.72 13.19
N LEU A 22 8.05 5.84 13.01
CA LEU A 22 7.08 5.67 14.08
C LEU A 22 6.51 4.27 13.99
N LYS A 23 6.65 3.50 15.08
CA LYS A 23 5.88 2.29 15.33
C LYS A 23 4.51 2.69 15.86
N ILE A 24 3.49 2.11 15.26
CA ILE A 24 2.08 2.27 15.61
C ILE A 24 1.62 0.95 16.24
N ILE A 25 1.02 1.02 17.41
CA ILE A 25 0.44 -0.14 18.09
C ILE A 25 -1.06 0.11 18.25
N SER A 26 -1.87 -0.74 17.66
CA SER A 26 -3.33 -0.67 17.76
C SER A 26 -3.81 -1.27 19.08
N ILE A 27 -4.74 -0.58 19.74
CA ILE A 27 -5.26 -1.00 21.04
C ILE A 27 -6.52 -1.85 20.90
N ASN A 28 -7.38 -1.52 19.93
CA ASN A 28 -8.76 -2.03 19.88
C ASN A 28 -9.22 -2.57 18.52
N GLY A 29 -8.34 -2.66 17.52
CA GLY A 29 -8.71 -3.21 16.23
C GLY A 29 -7.55 -3.34 15.26
N ARG A 30 -7.86 -3.42 13.96
CA ARG A 30 -6.86 -3.68 12.91
C ARG A 30 -6.59 -2.43 12.08
N LEU A 31 -5.32 -2.09 11.96
CA LEU A 31 -4.85 -1.03 11.10
C LEU A 31 -4.98 -1.46 9.63
N GLU A 32 -5.43 -0.53 8.80
CA GLU A 32 -5.39 -0.65 7.34
C GLU A 32 -4.49 0.43 6.75
N HIS A 33 -3.76 0.09 5.69
CA HIS A 33 -2.77 1.02 5.10
C HIS A 33 -3.42 2.33 4.63
N ARG A 34 -4.61 2.24 4.04
CA ARG A 34 -5.38 3.42 3.62
C ARG A 34 -5.83 4.28 4.80
N ALA A 35 -6.14 3.66 5.94
CA ALA A 35 -6.63 4.36 7.11
C ALA A 35 -5.50 5.13 7.78
N VAL A 36 -4.29 4.54 7.88
CA VAL A 36 -3.10 5.21 8.41
C VAL A 36 -2.80 6.47 7.60
N LEU A 37 -2.73 6.35 6.26
CA LEU A 37 -2.48 7.50 5.41
C LEU A 37 -3.60 8.55 5.53
N GLY A 38 -4.86 8.13 5.50
CA GLY A 38 -6.00 9.05 5.63
C GLY A 38 -5.99 9.81 6.96
N SER A 39 -5.63 9.15 8.06
CA SER A 39 -5.50 9.78 9.38
C SER A 39 -4.41 10.84 9.40
N LEU A 40 -3.22 10.53 8.86
CA LEU A 40 -2.10 11.48 8.77
C LEU A 40 -2.45 12.73 7.93
N LEU A 41 -3.11 12.54 6.79
CA LEU A 41 -3.59 13.65 5.96
C LEU A 41 -4.69 14.45 6.69
N GLY A 42 -5.55 13.77 7.43
CA GLY A 42 -6.59 14.41 8.26
C GLY A 42 -6.06 15.28 9.38
N LEU A 43 -4.85 14.99 9.89
CA LEU A 43 -4.12 15.85 10.83
C LEU A 43 -3.53 17.11 10.16
N GLY A 44 -3.70 17.29 8.85
CA GLY A 44 -3.16 18.42 8.10
C GLY A 44 -1.72 18.24 7.65
N VAL A 45 -1.16 17.03 7.75
CA VAL A 45 0.20 16.75 7.28
C VAL A 45 0.20 16.57 5.78
N VAL A 46 1.15 17.23 5.10
CA VAL A 46 1.30 17.12 3.64
C VAL A 46 1.93 15.78 3.26
N ARG A 47 1.52 15.21 2.11
CA ARG A 47 1.89 13.85 1.70
C ARG A 47 3.39 13.65 1.53
N GLU A 48 4.11 14.71 1.20
CA GLU A 48 5.57 14.77 0.99
C GLU A 48 6.36 14.55 2.28
N LYS A 49 5.75 14.76 3.44
CA LYS A 49 6.35 14.55 4.77
C LYS A 49 6.12 13.14 5.32
N ILE A 50 5.40 12.31 4.56
CA ILE A 50 5.04 10.94 4.90
C ILE A 50 5.76 10.03 3.89
N GLY A 51 6.53 9.07 4.40
CA GLY A 51 7.20 8.06 3.59
C GLY A 51 6.36 6.80 3.44
N ASP A 52 7.04 5.66 3.47
CA ASP A 52 6.42 4.35 3.37
C ASP A 52 5.65 3.98 4.63
N ILE A 53 4.55 3.25 4.44
CA ILE A 53 3.71 2.70 5.50
C ILE A 53 3.74 1.18 5.37
N SER A 54 4.02 0.50 6.48
CA SER A 54 4.02 -0.95 6.57
C SER A 54 3.12 -1.38 7.73
N ILE A 55 2.33 -2.42 7.55
CA ILE A 55 1.41 -2.91 8.59
C ILE A 55 1.62 -4.41 8.78
N SER A 56 1.58 -4.86 10.02
CA SER A 56 1.71 -6.26 10.40
C SER A 56 0.54 -7.09 9.86
N LYS A 57 0.76 -8.40 9.72
CA LYS A 57 -0.26 -9.32 9.18
C LYS A 57 -1.57 -9.32 9.96
N ASP A 58 -1.51 -9.19 11.28
CA ASP A 58 -2.67 -9.15 12.16
C ASP A 58 -3.30 -7.76 12.25
N GLY A 59 -2.67 -6.73 11.68
CA GLY A 59 -3.08 -5.33 11.74
C GLY A 59 -2.89 -4.68 13.11
N MET A 60 -2.25 -5.36 14.07
CA MET A 60 -2.07 -4.84 15.42
C MET A 60 -0.88 -3.88 15.52
N GLU A 61 0.08 -3.99 14.60
CA GLU A 61 1.24 -3.10 14.54
C GLU A 61 1.39 -2.49 13.15
N GLY A 62 1.99 -1.31 13.11
CA GLY A 62 2.36 -0.64 11.88
C GLY A 62 3.64 0.17 12.05
N LYS A 63 4.24 0.56 10.93
CA LYS A 63 5.37 1.47 10.86
C LYS A 63 5.10 2.51 9.79
N VAL A 64 5.47 3.76 10.07
CA VAL A 64 5.46 4.83 9.08
C VAL A 64 6.74 5.63 9.16
N ALA A 65 7.35 5.87 8.00
CA ALA A 65 8.44 6.81 7.87
C ALA A 65 7.87 8.24 7.81
N VAL A 66 8.43 9.15 8.61
CA VAL A 66 7.99 10.55 8.67
C VAL A 66 9.18 11.49 8.76
N ASP A 67 8.94 12.75 8.41
CA ASP A 67 9.89 13.82 8.69
C ASP A 67 10.15 13.91 10.20
N LYS A 68 11.43 13.86 10.58
CA LYS A 68 11.90 13.92 11.97
C LYS A 68 11.38 15.14 12.72
N HIS A 69 11.23 16.29 12.06
CA HIS A 69 10.72 17.52 12.68
C HIS A 69 9.27 17.39 13.14
N LEU A 70 8.49 16.49 12.54
CA LEU A 70 7.09 16.24 12.91
C LEU A 70 6.93 15.13 13.94
N THR A 71 8.02 14.43 14.31
CA THR A 71 7.97 13.33 15.29
C THR A 71 7.32 13.74 16.62
N PRO A 72 7.69 14.86 17.26
CA PRO A 72 7.07 15.26 18.53
C PRO A 72 5.57 15.57 18.38
N PHE A 73 5.18 16.15 17.23
CA PHE A 73 3.77 16.43 16.92
C PHE A 73 2.96 15.13 16.84
N PHE A 74 3.44 14.12 16.10
CA PHE A 74 2.76 12.83 16.03
C PHE A 74 2.66 12.15 17.39
N LEU A 75 3.75 12.12 18.16
CA LEU A 75 3.76 11.54 19.49
C LEU A 75 2.80 12.24 20.46
N ASN A 76 2.39 13.50 20.21
CA ASN A 76 1.44 14.22 21.05
C ASN A 76 -0.01 14.16 20.56
N GLU A 77 -0.23 14.33 19.25
CA GLU A 77 -1.56 14.56 18.68
C GLU A 77 -2.15 13.31 18.01
N TRP A 78 -1.33 12.41 17.49
CA TRP A 78 -1.82 11.28 16.72
C TRP A 78 -2.20 10.12 17.65
N ARG A 79 -3.50 10.01 17.93
CA ARG A 79 -4.07 9.05 18.90
C ARG A 79 -5.03 8.03 18.29
N GLN A 80 -5.46 8.26 17.06
CA GLN A 80 -6.45 7.41 16.40
C GLN A 80 -6.21 7.31 14.90
N VAL A 81 -6.42 6.11 14.35
CA VAL A 81 -6.41 5.81 12.92
C VAL A 81 -7.78 5.26 12.53
N GLY A 82 -8.59 6.06 11.83
CA GLY A 82 -9.98 5.70 11.57
C GLY A 82 -10.77 5.59 12.87
N SER A 83 -11.34 4.41 13.14
CA SER A 83 -12.00 4.07 14.42
C SER A 83 -11.04 3.56 15.50
N GLU A 84 -9.80 3.22 15.15
CA GLU A 84 -8.89 2.48 16.02
C GLU A 84 -7.98 3.40 16.82
N LYS A 85 -7.94 3.23 18.14
CA LYS A 85 -7.02 3.92 19.05
C LYS A 85 -5.63 3.34 18.90
N ILE A 86 -4.62 4.20 18.93
CA ILE A 86 -3.24 3.83 18.72
C ILE A 86 -2.32 4.37 19.83
N GLU A 87 -1.24 3.64 20.07
CA GLU A 87 -0.04 4.10 20.76
C GLU A 87 1.09 4.27 19.73
N LEU A 88 1.97 5.22 19.99
CA LEU A 88 3.06 5.57 19.10
C LEU A 88 4.39 5.55 19.82
N GLU A 89 5.38 4.96 19.17
CA GLU A 89 6.74 4.89 19.66
C GLU A 89 7.71 5.18 18.52
N THR A 90 8.84 5.82 18.80
CA THR A 90 9.93 5.93 17.83
C THR A 90 10.73 4.64 17.79
N THR A 91 11.11 4.19 16.61
CA THR A 91 11.96 2.99 16.44
C THR A 91 13.05 3.22 15.41
N GLU A 92 14.20 2.57 15.61
CA GLU A 92 15.27 2.49 14.62
C GLU A 92 15.11 1.28 13.68
N ASP A 93 14.13 0.41 13.95
CA ASP A 93 13.89 -0.78 13.16
C ASP A 93 13.19 -0.46 11.82
N ILE A 94 14.02 -0.35 10.79
CA ILE A 94 13.63 -0.10 9.40
C ILE A 94 13.01 -1.31 8.68
N SER A 95 12.88 -2.47 9.35
CA SER A 95 12.29 -3.64 8.72
C SER A 95 10.82 -3.39 8.36
N ILE A 96 10.44 -3.82 7.16
CA ILE A 96 9.06 -3.82 6.71
C ILE A 96 8.38 -5.13 7.11
N TYR A 97 7.12 -5.04 7.52
CA TYR A 97 6.29 -6.22 7.69
C TYR A 97 6.07 -6.88 6.33
N PRO A 98 6.19 -8.22 6.23
CA PRO A 98 6.00 -8.91 4.97
C PRO A 98 4.57 -8.69 4.46
N ARG A 99 4.45 -8.26 3.20
CA ARG A 99 3.14 -8.17 2.54
C ARG A 99 2.52 -9.56 2.47
N GLN A 100 1.21 -9.63 2.71
CA GLN A 100 0.46 -10.88 2.64
C GLN A 100 0.34 -11.32 1.17
N LEU A 101 1.25 -12.19 0.75
CA LEU A 101 1.11 -12.96 -0.47
C LEU A 101 0.43 -14.28 -0.08
N GLU A 102 -0.75 -14.53 -0.62
CA GLU A 102 -1.44 -15.81 -0.44
C GLU A 102 -1.21 -16.69 -1.65
N GLU A 103 -0.43 -17.76 -1.47
CA GLU A 103 -0.38 -18.83 -2.45
C GLU A 103 -1.66 -19.67 -2.33
N LYS A 104 -2.41 -19.77 -3.43
CA LYS A 104 -3.65 -20.57 -3.50
C LYS A 104 -3.54 -21.58 -4.62
N LEU A 105 -3.78 -22.85 -4.29
CA LEU A 105 -4.04 -23.87 -5.28
C LEU A 105 -5.47 -23.70 -5.79
N ILE A 106 -5.62 -23.45 -7.09
CA ILE A 106 -6.90 -23.24 -7.73
C ILE A 106 -7.08 -24.26 -8.85
N ILE A 107 -8.16 -25.03 -8.79
CA ILE A 107 -8.54 -25.95 -9.87
C ILE A 107 -9.59 -25.24 -10.73
N VAL A 108 -9.27 -25.07 -12.01
CA VAL A 108 -10.17 -24.49 -13.01
C VAL A 108 -10.60 -25.56 -14.01
N SER A 109 -11.84 -25.47 -14.47
CA SER A 109 -12.38 -26.38 -15.50
C SER A 109 -11.75 -26.16 -16.88
N SER A 110 -11.15 -24.99 -17.12
CA SER A 110 -10.45 -24.63 -18.36
C SER A 110 -9.49 -23.47 -18.10
N TYR A 111 -8.51 -23.29 -18.99
CA TYR A 111 -7.58 -22.14 -18.99
C TYR A 111 -8.22 -20.85 -19.51
N ARG A 112 -9.54 -20.68 -19.40
CA ARG A 112 -10.21 -19.43 -19.76
C ARG A 112 -10.06 -18.39 -18.66
N LEU A 113 -9.85 -17.14 -19.05
CA LEU A 113 -9.69 -16.01 -18.12
C LEU A 113 -10.89 -15.88 -17.17
N ASP A 114 -12.12 -15.98 -17.67
CA ASP A 114 -13.33 -15.90 -16.83
C ASP A 114 -13.42 -16.99 -15.75
N SER A 115 -13.08 -18.24 -16.11
CA SER A 115 -13.02 -19.37 -15.19
C SER A 115 -11.94 -19.17 -14.12
N PHE A 116 -10.79 -18.62 -14.50
CA PHE A 116 -9.70 -18.33 -13.57
C PHE A 116 -10.05 -17.17 -12.62
N VAL A 117 -10.59 -16.06 -13.14
CA VAL A 117 -11.01 -14.89 -12.36
C VAL A 117 -12.11 -15.26 -11.37
N SER A 118 -13.10 -16.03 -11.81
CA SER A 118 -14.19 -16.51 -10.95
C SER A 118 -13.68 -17.25 -9.73
N LYS A 119 -12.76 -18.20 -9.94
CA LYS A 119 -12.26 -19.03 -8.85
C LYS A 119 -11.23 -18.32 -7.98
N SER A 120 -10.40 -17.45 -8.56
CA SER A 120 -9.35 -16.70 -7.85
C SER A 120 -9.90 -15.61 -6.94
N PHE A 121 -10.92 -14.87 -7.40
CA PHE A 121 -11.52 -13.75 -6.67
C PHE A 121 -12.87 -14.08 -6.02
N ASN A 122 -13.25 -15.36 -6.02
CA ASN A 122 -14.52 -15.88 -5.49
C ASN A 122 -15.75 -15.12 -6.04
N LEU A 123 -15.78 -14.93 -7.36
CA LEU A 123 -16.85 -14.25 -8.11
C LEU A 123 -17.75 -15.27 -8.80
N SER A 124 -19.03 -14.92 -8.97
CA SER A 124 -19.92 -15.71 -9.85
C SER A 124 -19.43 -15.64 -11.30
N ARG A 125 -19.84 -16.58 -12.16
CA ARG A 125 -19.46 -16.55 -13.58
C ARG A 125 -19.92 -15.27 -14.28
N GLY A 126 -21.13 -14.80 -13.97
CA GLY A 126 -21.66 -13.55 -14.53
C GLY A 126 -20.88 -12.33 -14.06
N ASP A 127 -20.52 -12.28 -12.78
CA ASP A 127 -19.70 -11.19 -12.24
C ASP A 127 -18.30 -11.16 -12.87
N SER A 128 -17.68 -12.32 -13.05
CA SER A 128 -16.36 -12.40 -13.69
C SER A 128 -16.38 -11.86 -15.11
N GLN A 129 -17.39 -12.23 -15.91
CA GLN A 129 -17.54 -11.70 -17.26
C GLN A 129 -17.77 -10.19 -17.23
N HIS A 130 -18.68 -9.72 -16.37
CA HIS A 130 -18.93 -8.30 -16.20
C HIS A 130 -17.67 -7.51 -15.81
N TYR A 131 -16.82 -8.05 -14.93
CA TYR A 131 -15.56 -7.40 -14.55
C TYR A 131 -14.54 -7.34 -15.69
N ILE A 132 -14.50 -8.37 -16.54
CA ILE A 132 -13.64 -8.40 -17.72
C ILE A 132 -14.15 -7.37 -18.74
N ASP A 133 -15.45 -7.42 -19.06
CA ASP A 133 -16.09 -6.56 -20.06
C ASP A 133 -16.04 -5.07 -19.66
N THR A 134 -16.10 -4.77 -18.35
CA THR A 134 -15.98 -3.39 -17.82
C THR A 134 -14.52 -2.94 -17.65
N GLY A 135 -13.54 -3.71 -18.12
CA GLY A 135 -12.12 -3.35 -18.07
C GLY A 135 -11.53 -3.32 -16.66
N LYS A 136 -12.15 -4.02 -15.69
CA LYS A 136 -11.62 -4.14 -14.32
C LYS A 136 -10.56 -5.23 -14.22
N VAL A 137 -10.49 -6.15 -15.18
CA VAL A 137 -9.47 -7.19 -15.28
C VAL A 137 -8.43 -6.81 -16.33
N LYS A 138 -7.15 -7.00 -16.00
CA LYS A 138 -6.04 -6.87 -16.95
C LYS A 138 -5.24 -8.16 -17.02
N LEU A 139 -4.87 -8.53 -18.24
CA LEU A 139 -3.95 -9.61 -18.55
C LEU A 139 -2.65 -8.98 -19.08
N ASN A 140 -1.51 -9.26 -18.45
CA ASN A 140 -0.20 -8.75 -18.85
C ASN A 140 -0.22 -7.22 -19.09
N TYR A 141 -0.79 -6.48 -18.12
CA TYR A 141 -0.95 -5.02 -18.11
C TYR A 141 -1.92 -4.45 -19.16
N ARG A 142 -2.57 -5.29 -19.98
CA ARG A 142 -3.52 -4.85 -21.00
C ARG A 142 -4.94 -5.13 -20.58
N LEU A 143 -5.86 -4.24 -20.97
CA LEU A 143 -7.29 -4.47 -20.84
C LEU A 143 -7.67 -5.59 -21.81
N THR A 144 -8.44 -6.56 -21.32
CA THR A 144 -8.97 -7.65 -22.12
C THR A 144 -10.49 -7.55 -22.07
N GLU A 145 -11.12 -7.42 -23.23
CA GLU A 145 -12.59 -7.39 -23.35
C GLU A 145 -13.16 -8.78 -23.68
N LYS A 146 -12.28 -9.77 -23.92
CA LYS A 146 -12.66 -11.15 -24.23
C LYS A 146 -12.50 -12.05 -23.02
N SER A 147 -13.62 -12.36 -22.37
CA SER A 147 -13.69 -13.22 -21.19
C SER A 147 -13.27 -14.67 -21.45
N ASP A 148 -13.34 -15.12 -22.70
CA ASP A 148 -13.00 -16.46 -23.15
C ASP A 148 -11.53 -16.63 -23.57
N CYS A 149 -10.69 -15.61 -23.42
CA CYS A 149 -9.28 -15.73 -23.80
C CYS A 149 -8.56 -16.80 -22.98
N ILE A 150 -7.64 -17.51 -23.63
CA ILE A 150 -6.82 -18.55 -23.00
C ILE A 150 -5.65 -17.88 -22.28
N ILE A 151 -5.46 -18.24 -21.01
CA ILE A 151 -4.31 -17.82 -20.20
C ILE A 151 -3.20 -18.88 -20.25
N ALA A 152 -1.96 -18.42 -20.16
CA ALA A 152 -0.76 -19.24 -20.13
C ALA A 152 -0.09 -19.21 -18.76
N VAL A 153 0.84 -20.15 -18.55
CA VAL A 153 1.71 -20.14 -17.37
C VAL A 153 2.52 -18.85 -17.35
N ASN A 154 2.67 -18.24 -16.17
CA ASN A 154 3.32 -16.95 -15.92
C ASN A 154 2.59 -15.70 -16.43
N ASP A 155 1.33 -15.82 -16.88
CA ASP A 155 0.51 -14.65 -17.14
C ASP A 155 0.21 -13.87 -15.85
N LEU A 156 0.32 -12.54 -15.93
CA LEU A 156 -0.03 -11.64 -14.84
C LEU A 156 -1.48 -11.18 -14.99
N ILE A 157 -2.30 -11.52 -14.00
CA ILE A 157 -3.72 -11.15 -13.97
C ILE A 157 -3.96 -10.23 -12.78
N SER A 158 -4.56 -9.07 -13.03
CA SER A 158 -4.95 -8.12 -11.97
C SER A 158 -6.43 -7.80 -12.07
N CYS A 159 -7.12 -7.69 -10.93
CA CYS A 159 -8.55 -7.39 -10.86
C CYS A 159 -8.77 -6.21 -9.91
N ARG A 160 -9.18 -5.06 -10.47
CA ARG A 160 -9.36 -3.83 -9.71
C ARG A 160 -10.47 -4.00 -8.66
N GLY A 161 -10.15 -3.65 -7.41
CA GLY A 161 -11.11 -3.65 -6.29
C GLY A 161 -11.31 -5.03 -5.65
N LYS A 162 -10.50 -6.04 -6.03
CA LYS A 162 -10.56 -7.40 -5.48
C LYS A 162 -9.21 -7.90 -4.94
N GLY A 163 -8.26 -6.99 -4.72
CA GLY A 163 -6.90 -7.23 -4.27
C GLY A 163 -5.98 -6.16 -4.81
#